data_AF-A0A7J2YMJ6-F1
#
_entry.id   AF-A0A7J2YMJ6-F1
#
_cell.length_a   1.000
_cell.length_b   1.000
_cell.length_c   1.000
_cell.angle_alpha   90.00
_cell.angle_beta   90.00
_cell.angle_gamma   90.00
#
_symmetry.space_group_name_H-M   'P 1'
#
loop_
_entity.id
_entity.type
_entity.pdbx_description
1 polymer ?
#
loop_
_entity_poly.entity_id
_entity_poly.type
_entity_poly.pdbx_seq_one_letter_code
_entity_poly.pdbx_strand_id
1 'polypeptide(L)'
;MKKLILVAFLVIALCSFSMIITIRNVDAAKPGYNINNYLRITTPVIDGNWTTADEWTDAEEKKLDGSLTVYFRIKWGTVDSTVYNYILVDFVNDTTDDSEDGFSICIDGHHDDGTSPQTDDYRIDLIGHSISGLRVYQGNGTGWEEITTYNWGSDLV
;
A
#
# COMPACT_ATOMS: atom_id res chain seq x y z
N MET A 1 -33.48 -37.00 -20.90
CA MET A 1 -32.16 -36.54 -21.40
C MET A 1 -32.15 -35.09 -21.87
N LYS A 2 -32.97 -34.65 -22.84
CA LYS A 2 -32.96 -33.25 -23.35
C LYS A 2 -33.13 -32.17 -22.26
N LYS A 3 -34.00 -32.40 -21.28
CA LYS A 3 -34.23 -31.46 -20.16
C LYS A 3 -33.04 -31.35 -19.20
N LEU A 4 -32.31 -32.45 -18.96
CA LEU A 4 -31.12 -32.47 -18.11
C LEU A 4 -29.95 -31.71 -18.76
N ILE A 5 -29.77 -31.87 -20.07
CA ILE A 5 -28.76 -31.15 -20.84
C ILE A 5 -29.04 -29.64 -20.84
N LEU A 6 -30.30 -29.25 -21.02
CA LEU A 6 -30.70 -27.84 -20.96
C LEU A 6 -30.44 -27.21 -19.60
N VAL A 7 -30.75 -27.92 -18.50
CA VAL A 7 -30.51 -27.44 -17.14
C VAL A 7 -29.00 -27.30 -16.86
N ALA A 8 -28.19 -28.30 -17.26
CA ALA A 8 -26.73 -28.23 -17.10
C ALA A 8 -26.13 -27.05 -17.87
N PHE A 9 -26.60 -26.80 -19.10
CA PHE A 9 -26.16 -25.67 -19.91
C PHE A 9 -26.52 -24.32 -19.26
N LEU A 10 -27.73 -24.20 -18.69
CA LEU A 10 -28.17 -22.98 -17.99
C LEU A 10 -27.37 -22.73 -16.71
N VAL A 11 -27.01 -23.78 -15.96
CA VAL A 11 -26.18 -23.64 -14.75
C VAL A 11 -24.77 -23.20 -15.12
N ILE A 12 -24.15 -23.79 -16.15
CA ILE A 12 -22.82 -23.38 -16.62
C ILE A 12 -22.86 -21.92 -17.12
N ALA A 13 -23.85 -21.57 -17.94
CA ALA A 13 -24.00 -20.20 -18.44
C ALA A 13 -24.20 -19.18 -17.32
N LEU A 14 -25.01 -19.51 -16.30
CA LEU A 14 -25.21 -18.67 -15.13
C LEU A 14 -23.91 -18.49 -14.36
N CYS A 15 -23.20 -19.59 -14.05
CA CYS A 15 -21.92 -19.56 -13.33
C CYS A 15 -20.84 -18.76 -14.09
N SER A 16 -20.76 -18.90 -15.42
CA SER A 16 -19.84 -18.11 -16.25
C SER A 16 -20.19 -16.63 -16.24
N PHE A 17 -21.48 -16.28 -16.23
CA PHE A 17 -21.92 -14.88 -16.13
C PHE A 17 -21.62 -14.30 -14.74
N SER A 18 -21.75 -15.09 -13.68
CA SER A 18 -21.37 -14.70 -12.31
C SER A 18 -19.87 -14.40 -12.20
N MET A 19 -19.02 -15.21 -12.84
CA MET A 19 -17.56 -15.03 -12.81
C MET A 19 -17.12 -13.75 -13.54
N ILE A 20 -17.77 -13.39 -14.66
CA ILE A 20 -17.43 -12.17 -15.42
C ILE A 20 -17.76 -10.90 -14.62
N ILE A 21 -18.81 -10.90 -13.78
CA ILE A 21 -19.20 -9.74 -12.98
C ILE A 21 -18.27 -9.55 -11.76
N THR A 22 -17.61 -10.62 -11.30
CA THR A 22 -16.67 -10.56 -10.17
C THR A 22 -15.24 -10.17 -10.56
N ILE A 23 -14.89 -10.16 -11.85
CA ILE A 23 -13.62 -9.60 -12.33
C ILE A 23 -13.79 -8.08 -12.36
N ARG A 24 -13.80 -7.46 -11.18
CA ARG A 24 -13.45 -6.06 -11.08
C ARG A 24 -11.95 -6.00 -11.25
N ASN A 25 -11.48 -5.37 -12.32
CA ASN A 25 -10.12 -4.87 -12.35
C ASN A 25 -10.04 -3.87 -11.18
N VAL A 26 -9.41 -4.27 -10.08
CA VAL A 26 -9.01 -3.31 -9.05
C VAL A 26 -7.80 -2.63 -9.66
N ASP A 27 -8.07 -1.54 -10.37
CA ASP A 27 -7.01 -0.66 -10.82
C ASP A 27 -6.43 0.03 -9.57
N ALA A 28 -5.19 -0.31 -9.24
CA ALA A 28 -4.48 0.33 -8.14
C ALA A 28 -4.25 1.82 -8.46
N ALA A 29 -4.18 2.19 -9.74
CA ALA A 29 -3.99 3.55 -10.19
C ALA A 29 -5.34 4.30 -10.25
N LYS A 30 -5.50 5.28 -9.35
CA LYS A 30 -6.64 6.19 -9.41
C LYS A 30 -6.26 7.45 -10.22
N PRO A 31 -7.01 7.81 -11.27
CA PRO A 31 -6.75 9.05 -12.00
C PRO A 31 -6.69 10.27 -11.08
N GLY A 32 -5.60 11.04 -11.18
CA GLY A 32 -5.35 12.22 -10.34
C GLY A 32 -4.69 11.93 -8.99
N TYR A 33 -4.41 10.66 -8.65
CA TYR A 33 -3.66 10.25 -7.47
C TYR A 33 -2.16 10.14 -7.74
N ASN A 34 -1.60 11.22 -8.27
CA ASN A 34 -0.16 11.36 -8.41
C ASN A 34 0.40 12.20 -7.26
N ILE A 35 1.62 11.87 -6.85
CA ILE A 35 2.43 12.63 -5.91
C ILE A 35 3.88 12.60 -6.44
N ASN A 36 4.56 13.75 -6.45
CA ASN A 36 5.96 13.80 -6.84
C ASN A 36 6.84 13.42 -5.65
N ASN A 37 7.77 12.49 -5.90
CA ASN A 37 8.79 12.09 -4.94
C ASN A 37 10.05 12.93 -5.14
N TYR A 38 10.17 14.02 -4.39
CA TYR A 38 11.30 14.94 -4.50
C TYR A 38 12.51 14.48 -3.68
N LEU A 39 13.70 14.93 -4.09
CA LEU A 39 14.91 14.78 -3.28
C LEU A 39 14.76 15.62 -2.01
N ARG A 40 15.01 15.01 -0.85
CA ARG A 40 14.98 15.68 0.43
C ARG A 40 16.00 16.82 0.51
N ILE A 41 15.58 17.93 1.10
CA ILE A 41 16.44 19.03 1.58
C ILE A 41 16.80 18.78 3.04
N THR A 42 15.81 18.38 3.85
CA THR A 42 15.98 18.05 5.28
C THR A 42 15.80 16.55 5.48
N THR A 43 16.73 15.90 6.19
CA THR A 43 16.57 14.50 6.60
C THR A 43 15.59 14.41 7.76
N PRO A 44 14.45 13.71 7.61
CA PRO A 44 13.52 13.51 8.71
C PRO A 44 14.11 12.58 9.76
N VAL A 45 13.71 12.79 11.02
CA VAL A 45 13.99 11.88 12.12
C VAL A 45 12.85 10.86 12.16
N ILE A 46 13.17 9.57 12.12
CA ILE A 46 12.12 8.55 12.16
C ILE A 46 11.81 8.20 13.61
N ASP A 47 10.93 8.99 14.20
CA ASP A 47 10.47 8.84 15.58
C ASP A 47 8.93 8.89 15.71
N GLY A 48 8.22 8.92 14.58
CA GLY A 48 6.77 9.02 14.51
C GLY A 48 6.21 10.42 14.82
N ASN A 49 7.06 11.42 15.00
CA ASN A 49 6.65 12.80 15.28
C ASN A 49 7.05 13.75 14.15
N TRP A 50 6.27 14.81 13.99
CA TRP A 50 6.72 15.98 13.25
C TRP A 50 7.57 16.85 14.18
N THR A 51 8.89 16.63 14.15
CA THR A 51 9.81 17.15 15.16
C THR A 51 10.25 18.58 14.88
N THR A 52 10.38 18.97 13.60
CA THR A 52 10.72 20.36 13.23
C THR A 52 9.81 20.91 12.15
N ALA A 53 9.54 22.22 12.18
CA ALA A 53 8.61 22.85 11.23
C ALA A 53 8.99 22.60 9.76
N ASP A 54 10.28 22.50 9.46
CA ASP A 54 10.82 22.33 8.09
C ASP A 54 11.10 20.86 7.74
N GLU A 55 10.70 19.92 8.58
CA GLU A 55 11.03 18.51 8.39
C GLU A 55 10.37 17.89 7.17
N TRP A 56 9.16 18.30 6.82
CA TRP A 56 8.37 17.74 5.71
C TRP A 56 7.90 18.80 4.71
N THR A 57 8.39 20.04 4.82
CA THR A 57 7.99 21.16 3.94
C THR A 57 8.54 21.05 2.52
N ASP A 58 9.52 20.17 2.32
CA ASP A 58 10.14 19.83 1.04
C ASP A 58 9.49 18.62 0.34
N ALA A 59 8.52 17.97 0.98
CA ALA A 59 7.73 16.91 0.37
C ALA A 59 6.46 17.47 -0.26
N GLU A 60 6.00 16.88 -1.36
CA GLU A 60 4.63 17.13 -1.81
C GLU A 60 3.65 16.51 -0.82
N GLU A 61 2.53 17.20 -0.60
CA GLU A 61 1.45 16.73 0.27
C GLU A 61 0.24 16.31 -0.56
N LYS A 62 -0.27 15.11 -0.28
CA LYS A 62 -1.49 14.61 -0.88
C LYS A 62 -2.49 14.20 0.19
N LYS A 63 -3.69 14.80 0.15
CA LYS A 63 -4.81 14.31 0.96
C LYS A 63 -5.36 13.01 0.33
N LEU A 64 -5.50 11.97 1.14
CA LEU A 64 -6.15 10.71 0.75
C LEU A 64 -7.67 10.84 0.82
N ASP A 65 -8.39 10.14 -0.05
CA ASP A 65 -9.86 10.06 0.03
C ASP A 65 -10.27 9.19 1.22
N GLY A 66 -11.44 9.51 1.77
CA GLY A 66 -12.03 8.80 2.88
C GLY A 66 -12.85 9.75 3.75
N SER A 67 -13.42 9.21 4.83
CA SER A 67 -14.07 10.00 5.87
C SER A 67 -13.06 10.68 6.81
N LEU A 68 -11.86 10.10 6.93
CA LEU A 68 -10.76 10.67 7.68
C LEU A 68 -10.01 11.73 6.86
N THR A 69 -9.40 12.68 7.55
CA THR A 69 -8.45 13.63 6.98
C THR A 69 -7.06 13.04 7.18
N VAL A 70 -6.58 12.37 6.14
CA VAL A 70 -5.26 11.75 6.12
C VAL A 70 -4.41 12.41 5.05
N TYR A 71 -3.17 12.77 5.39
CA TYR A 71 -2.19 13.29 4.46
C TYR A 71 -1.06 12.29 4.24
N PHE A 72 -0.70 12.10 2.98
CA PHE A 72 0.43 11.31 2.56
C PHE A 72 1.53 12.24 2.03
N ARG A 73 2.76 12.04 2.50
CA ARG A 73 3.95 12.75 2.03
C ARG A 73 5.05 11.75 1.75
N ILE A 74 5.79 11.97 0.67
CA ILE A 74 6.95 11.14 0.31
C ILE A 74 8.09 12.01 -0.19
N LYS A 75 9.31 11.64 0.19
CA LYS A 75 10.55 12.20 -0.35
C LYS A 75 11.65 11.14 -0.32
N TRP A 76 12.67 11.29 -1.15
CA TRP A 76 13.78 10.35 -1.20
C TRP A 76 15.11 11.00 -0.84
N GLY A 77 16.08 10.19 -0.44
CA GLY A 77 17.45 10.65 -0.22
C GLY A 77 18.44 9.49 -0.20
N THR A 78 19.73 9.81 -0.16
CA THR A 78 20.78 8.80 -0.12
C THR A 78 21.52 8.81 1.22
N VAL A 79 21.87 7.62 1.71
CA VAL A 79 22.81 7.38 2.82
C VAL A 79 23.69 6.21 2.39
N ASP A 80 25.02 6.39 2.40
CA ASP A 80 25.99 5.35 2.05
C ASP A 80 25.69 4.60 0.72
N SER A 81 25.35 5.35 -0.33
CA SER A 81 24.95 4.83 -1.67
C SER A 81 23.62 4.10 -1.72
N THR A 82 22.89 3.98 -0.62
CA THR A 82 21.54 3.41 -0.56
C THR A 82 20.51 4.52 -0.72
N VAL A 83 19.50 4.30 -1.56
CA VAL A 83 18.37 5.21 -1.74
C VAL A 83 17.27 4.82 -0.75
N TYR A 84 16.86 5.79 0.07
CA TYR A 84 15.77 5.65 1.02
C TYR A 84 14.57 6.46 0.56
N ASN A 85 13.38 5.87 0.66
CA ASN A 85 12.12 6.60 0.58
C ASN A 85 11.62 6.87 2.00
N TYR A 86 11.40 8.14 2.30
CA TYR A 86 10.82 8.61 3.55
C TYR A 86 9.34 8.85 3.32
N ILE A 87 8.50 8.15 4.07
CA ILE A 87 7.04 8.19 3.92
C ILE A 87 6.44 8.66 5.24
N LEU A 88 5.51 9.61 5.17
CA LEU A 88 4.68 10.04 6.29
C LEU A 88 3.22 9.84 5.92
N VAL A 89 2.50 9.11 6.77
CA VAL A 89 1.05 8.96 6.75
C VAL A 89 0.49 9.62 8.01
N ASP A 90 -0.22 10.73 7.84
CA ASP A 90 -0.58 11.65 8.90
C ASP A 90 -2.11 11.71 9.07
N PHE A 91 -2.61 11.06 10.12
CA PHE A 91 -4.02 11.00 10.48
C PHE A 91 -4.37 12.18 11.39
N VAL A 92 -5.00 13.21 10.83
CA VAL A 92 -5.15 14.51 11.51
C VAL A 92 -6.37 14.61 12.41
N ASN A 93 -7.44 13.89 12.05
CA ASN A 93 -8.73 13.96 12.74
C ASN A 93 -9.18 12.63 13.32
N ASP A 94 -8.28 11.64 13.32
CA ASP A 94 -8.54 10.39 14.00
C ASP A 94 -8.31 10.57 15.50
N THR A 95 -9.24 10.06 16.29
CA THR A 95 -9.24 10.21 17.76
C THR A 95 -9.53 8.88 18.47
N THR A 96 -9.57 7.78 17.72
CA THR A 96 -9.66 6.43 18.27
C THR A 96 -8.28 5.93 18.69
N ASP A 97 -8.29 4.87 19.48
CA ASP A 97 -7.11 4.09 19.90
C ASP A 97 -7.47 2.61 19.71
N ASP A 98 -8.07 2.31 18.55
CA ASP A 98 -8.57 0.98 18.23
C ASP A 98 -7.39 0.13 17.75
N SER A 99 -7.24 -1.08 18.30
CA SER A 99 -6.08 -1.94 18.03
C SER A 99 -5.95 -2.37 16.57
N GLU A 100 -7.01 -2.19 15.79
CA GLU A 100 -7.15 -2.49 14.38
C GLU A 100 -6.84 -1.30 13.46
N ASP A 101 -6.68 -0.09 14.01
CA ASP A 101 -6.34 1.10 13.25
C ASP A 101 -4.97 0.91 12.60
N GLY A 102 -4.82 1.32 11.33
CA GLY A 102 -3.57 1.07 10.63
C GLY A 102 -3.56 1.59 9.21
N PHE A 103 -2.43 1.37 8.54
CA PHE A 103 -2.29 1.66 7.12
C PHE A 103 -1.50 0.57 6.40
N SER A 104 -1.72 0.50 5.09
CA SER A 104 -0.96 -0.34 4.18
C SER A 104 -0.37 0.50 3.07
N ILE A 105 0.88 0.25 2.71
CA ILE A 105 1.55 0.79 1.53
C ILE A 105 1.83 -0.38 0.61
N CYS A 106 1.32 -0.34 -0.62
CA CYS A 106 1.64 -1.31 -1.66
C CYS A 106 2.50 -0.65 -2.73
N ILE A 107 3.55 -1.34 -3.15
CA ILE A 107 4.52 -0.89 -4.14
C ILE A 107 4.50 -1.93 -5.26
N ASP A 108 4.17 -1.48 -6.47
CA ASP A 108 4.33 -2.24 -7.71
C ASP A 108 5.67 -1.83 -8.34
N GLY A 109 6.61 -2.77 -8.39
CA GLY A 109 7.99 -2.50 -8.75
C GLY A 109 8.19 -2.26 -10.25
N HIS A 110 7.51 -3.03 -11.09
CA HIS A 110 7.60 -2.96 -12.55
C HIS A 110 6.48 -2.15 -13.19
N HIS A 111 5.44 -1.79 -12.41
CA HIS A 111 4.25 -1.10 -12.90
C HIS A 111 3.63 -1.84 -14.08
N ASP A 112 3.40 -3.14 -13.90
CA ASP A 112 3.02 -4.06 -14.97
C ASP A 112 1.52 -4.39 -15.00
N ASP A 113 0.73 -3.70 -14.17
CA ASP A 113 -0.71 -3.89 -14.01
C ASP A 113 -1.09 -5.35 -13.66
N GLY A 114 -0.19 -6.04 -12.94
CA GLY A 114 -0.37 -7.42 -12.49
C GLY A 114 -1.68 -7.63 -11.72
N THR A 115 -2.41 -8.70 -12.07
CA THR A 115 -3.66 -9.07 -11.37
C THR A 115 -3.42 -9.80 -10.03
N SER A 116 -2.17 -10.14 -9.73
CA SER A 116 -1.73 -10.77 -8.49
C SER A 116 -0.37 -10.22 -8.09
N PRO A 117 -0.03 -10.18 -6.79
CA PRO A 117 1.27 -9.68 -6.34
C PRO A 117 2.43 -10.50 -6.92
N GLN A 118 3.30 -9.85 -7.70
CA GLN A 118 4.49 -10.41 -8.32
C GLN A 118 5.71 -10.29 -7.39
N THR A 119 6.81 -10.94 -7.77
CA THR A 119 8.04 -11.01 -6.96
C THR A 119 8.76 -9.68 -6.76
N ASP A 120 8.39 -8.66 -7.52
CA ASP A 120 8.89 -7.29 -7.41
C ASP A 120 7.93 -6.36 -6.67
N ASP A 121 6.76 -6.88 -6.29
CA ASP A 121 5.77 -6.15 -5.51
C ASP A 121 6.05 -6.30 -4.02
N TYR A 122 5.86 -5.20 -3.29
CA TYR A 122 6.04 -5.14 -1.85
C TYR A 122 4.80 -4.54 -1.19
N ARG A 123 4.49 -5.02 0.01
CA ARG A 123 3.46 -4.43 0.86
C ARG A 123 3.99 -4.25 2.26
N ILE A 124 3.74 -3.08 2.84
CA ILE A 124 4.09 -2.73 4.20
C ILE A 124 2.80 -2.43 4.95
N ASP A 125 2.53 -3.17 6.02
CA ASP A 125 1.39 -2.95 6.90
C ASP A 125 1.89 -2.46 8.26
N LEU A 126 1.24 -1.43 8.80
CA LEU A 126 1.34 -1.09 10.21
C LEU A 126 -0.06 -1.16 10.81
N ILE A 127 -0.30 -2.16 11.65
CA ILE A 127 -1.57 -2.35 12.37
C ILE A 127 -1.36 -2.02 13.85
N GLY A 128 -2.29 -1.26 14.41
CA GLY A 128 -2.19 -0.63 15.71
C GLY A 128 -1.17 0.52 15.74
N HIS A 129 -0.85 0.97 16.95
CA HIS A 129 -0.10 2.21 17.19
C HIS A 129 1.39 1.98 17.55
N SER A 130 1.97 0.84 17.16
CA SER A 130 3.36 0.53 17.52
C SER A 130 4.08 -0.37 16.52
N ILE A 131 5.40 -0.36 16.58
CA ILE A 131 6.27 -1.11 15.66
C ILE A 131 6.05 -2.63 15.70
N SER A 132 5.51 -3.18 16.79
CA SER A 132 5.19 -4.62 16.85
C SER A 132 4.10 -5.03 15.86
N GLY A 133 3.33 -4.06 15.36
CA GLY A 133 2.32 -4.22 14.32
C GLY A 133 2.86 -4.16 12.89
N LEU A 134 4.15 -3.85 12.70
CA LEU A 134 4.76 -3.77 11.38
C LEU A 134 4.88 -5.16 10.74
N ARG A 135 4.40 -5.29 9.51
CA ARG A 135 4.57 -6.47 8.68
C ARG A 135 4.99 -6.06 7.28
N VAL A 136 5.88 -6.84 6.69
CA VAL A 136 6.41 -6.59 5.35
C VAL A 136 6.14 -7.83 4.54
N TYR A 137 5.64 -7.66 3.32
CA TYR A 137 5.31 -8.74 2.43
C TYR A 137 5.96 -8.52 1.07
N GLN A 138 6.29 -9.62 0.41
CA GLN A 138 6.67 -9.68 -1.00
C GLN A 138 5.62 -10.48 -1.76
N GLY A 139 5.33 -10.11 -3.00
CA GLY A 139 4.49 -10.94 -3.85
C GLY A 139 5.21 -12.23 -4.28
N ASN A 140 4.44 -13.27 -4.58
CA ASN A 140 4.96 -14.57 -5.03
C ASN A 140 4.35 -15.06 -6.36
N GLY A 141 3.69 -14.16 -7.09
CA GLY A 141 2.94 -14.42 -8.32
C GLY A 141 1.49 -14.84 -8.09
N THR A 142 1.11 -15.22 -6.85
CA THR A 142 -0.27 -15.63 -6.51
C THR A 142 -0.87 -14.86 -5.34
N GLY A 143 -0.03 -14.33 -4.44
CA GLY A 143 -0.44 -13.59 -3.27
C GLY A 143 0.75 -12.98 -2.54
N TRP A 144 0.50 -12.49 -1.33
CA TRP A 144 1.50 -11.90 -0.45
C TRP A 144 2.12 -12.97 0.46
N GLU A 145 3.44 -12.94 0.59
CA GLU A 145 4.21 -13.76 1.52
C GLU A 145 4.99 -12.85 2.47
N GLU A 146 4.90 -13.11 3.78
CA GLU A 146 5.55 -12.26 4.80
C GLU A 146 7.07 -12.43 4.76
N ILE A 147 7.79 -11.31 4.68
CA ILE A 147 9.24 -11.25 4.83
C ILE A 147 9.55 -11.21 6.33
N THR A 148 10.20 -12.25 6.85
CA THR A 148 10.59 -12.32 8.28
C THR A 148 12.08 -12.03 8.51
N THR A 149 12.82 -11.64 7.46
CA THR A 149 14.29 -11.51 7.49
C THR A 149 14.79 -10.07 7.37
N TYR A 150 13.91 -9.07 7.50
CA TYR A 150 14.32 -7.67 7.47
C TYR A 150 14.82 -7.21 8.85
N ASN A 151 15.72 -6.22 8.86
CA ASN A 151 16.25 -5.59 10.06
C ASN A 151 15.66 -4.19 10.24
N TRP A 152 14.98 -3.98 11.38
CA TRP A 152 14.56 -2.65 11.80
C TRP A 152 15.77 -1.76 12.11
N GLY A 153 15.73 -0.52 11.66
CA GLY A 153 16.81 0.46 11.78
C GLY A 153 17.83 0.44 10.64
N SER A 154 17.83 -0.55 9.74
CA SER A 154 18.68 -0.56 8.54
C SER A 154 17.89 -0.71 7.25
N ASP A 155 16.97 -1.68 7.20
CA ASP A 155 16.21 -2.02 6.00
C ASP A 155 14.89 -1.24 5.97
N LEU A 156 14.33 -1.02 7.17
CA LEU A 156 13.20 -0.15 7.45
C LEU A 156 13.55 0.69 8.67
N VAL A 157 13.39 2.00 8.55
CA VAL A 157 13.67 2.97 9.61
C VAL A 157 12.40 3.72 9.90
#